data_AF-A0A1H6X8B6-F1
#
_entry.id   AF-A0A1H6X8B6-F1
#
_cell.length_a   1.000
_cell.length_b   1.000
_cell.length_c   1.000
_cell.angle_alpha   90.00
_cell.angle_beta   90.00
_cell.angle_gamma   90.00
#
_symmetry.space_group_name_H-M   'P 1'
#
loop_
_entity.id
_entity.type
_entity.pdbx_description
1 polymer ?
#
loop_
_entity_poly.entity_id
_entity_poly.type
_entity_poly.pdbx_seq_one_letter_code
_entity_poly.pdbx_strand_id
1 'polypeptide(L)'
;MFSFAAFTKIVFAVSISIAAFVTNNIQALQLFFGLELLAAVVSGKFNQIGKAVLLLVLFAACLFAVQMIAGSSYMVALVSALRMLNMAVSILLMLITTKTQQITAALVKQFHLPYQYAFMVTAVFRFVPDLLEESKAVREAQACRGYKNAGSPLKRIIGYMTIIKPMVFRAIMRSENMAVSLEMRGFSESKQRTFMAETKLQLIDYIAILVFIGLCSSIIQFA
;
A
#
# COMPACT_ATOMS: atom_id res chain seq x y z
N MET A 1 -4.47 21.30 3.49
CA MET A 1 -4.04 20.23 4.40
C MET A 1 -2.88 19.50 3.72
N PHE A 2 -1.66 19.67 4.23
CA PHE A 2 -0.39 19.43 3.52
C PHE A 2 -0.38 18.15 2.67
N SER A 3 -0.52 18.30 1.36
CA SER A 3 -0.44 17.16 0.44
C SER A 3 1.02 16.90 0.10
N PHE A 4 1.79 16.37 1.06
CA PHE A 4 3.14 15.86 0.80
C PHE A 4 3.12 14.88 -0.38
N ALA A 5 4.18 14.88 -1.18
CA ALA A 5 4.31 13.96 -2.30
C ALA A 5 4.26 12.50 -1.81
N ALA A 6 3.75 11.60 -2.66
CA ALA A 6 3.72 10.16 -2.34
C ALA A 6 5.12 9.62 -2.04
N PHE A 7 6.13 10.12 -2.74
CA PHE A 7 7.51 9.75 -2.50
C PHE A 7 7.97 10.11 -1.08
N THR A 8 7.66 11.32 -0.60
CA THR A 8 7.95 11.76 0.78
C THR A 8 7.35 10.80 1.82
N LYS A 9 6.10 10.38 1.61
CA LYS A 9 5.41 9.43 2.50
C LYS A 9 6.03 8.03 2.47
N ILE A 10 6.45 7.57 1.29
CA ILE A 10 7.18 6.30 1.14
C ILE A 10 8.51 6.36 1.90
N VAL A 11 9.25 7.46 1.74
CA VAL A 11 10.53 7.66 2.43
C VAL A 11 10.34 7.67 3.95
N PHE A 12 9.31 8.36 4.46
CA PHE A 12 8.98 8.31 5.89
C PHE A 12 8.65 6.89 6.36
N ALA A 13 7.81 6.17 5.63
CA ALA A 13 7.40 4.83 6.01
C ALA A 13 8.60 3.87 6.08
N VAL A 14 9.43 3.88 5.03
CA VAL A 14 10.65 3.06 4.95
C VAL A 14 11.66 3.47 6.04
N SER A 15 11.84 4.76 6.29
CA SER A 15 12.76 5.24 7.32
C SER A 15 12.35 4.79 8.72
N ILE A 16 11.05 4.86 9.06
CA ILE A 16 10.54 4.33 10.34
C ILE A 16 10.72 2.82 10.42
N SER A 17 10.42 2.08 9.34
CA SER A 17 10.60 0.62 9.35
C SER A 17 12.06 0.21 9.55
N ILE A 18 13.00 0.91 8.91
CA ILE A 18 14.43 0.67 9.11
C ILE A 18 14.84 1.05 10.54
N ALA A 19 14.42 2.20 11.05
CA ALA A 19 14.73 2.63 12.41
C ALA A 19 14.20 1.63 13.46
N ALA A 20 12.95 1.18 13.32
CA ALA A 20 12.36 0.18 14.20
C ALA A 20 13.06 -1.19 14.13
N PHE A 21 13.64 -1.54 12.97
CA PHE A 21 14.42 -2.77 12.82
C PHE A 21 15.76 -2.70 13.56
N VAL A 22 16.47 -1.58 13.43
CA VAL A 22 17.81 -1.39 13.99
C VAL A 22 17.78 -1.22 15.51
N THR A 23 16.75 -0.54 16.04
CA THR A 23 16.68 -0.23 17.46
C THR A 23 16.16 -1.42 18.30
N ASN A 24 16.86 -1.71 19.40
CA ASN A 24 16.43 -2.70 20.41
C ASN A 24 15.86 -2.05 21.68
N ASN A 25 15.98 -0.74 21.82
CA ASN A 25 15.50 -0.01 22.99
C ASN A 25 14.00 0.25 22.95
N ILE A 26 13.35 -0.09 24.05
CA ILE A 26 11.88 0.00 24.21
C ILE A 26 11.42 1.46 24.13
N GLN A 27 12.15 2.39 24.75
CA GLN A 27 11.79 3.81 24.80
C GLN A 27 11.74 4.42 23.39
N ALA A 28 12.71 4.09 22.54
CA ALA A 28 12.73 4.55 21.16
C ALA A 28 11.57 3.97 20.32
N LEU A 29 11.23 2.69 20.51
CA LEU A 29 10.10 2.07 19.82
C LEU A 29 8.75 2.67 20.25
N GLN A 30 8.60 3.06 21.52
CA GLN A 30 7.42 3.78 21.99
C GLN A 30 7.32 5.18 21.39
N LEU A 31 8.46 5.87 21.24
CA LEU A 31 8.52 7.20 20.65
C LEU A 31 8.18 7.17 19.16
N PHE A 32 8.70 6.20 18.40
CA PHE A 32 8.30 6.01 17.00
C PHE A 32 6.80 5.75 16.85
N PHE A 33 6.23 4.89 17.69
CA PHE A 33 4.79 4.63 17.66
C PHE A 33 3.97 5.88 18.01
N GLY A 34 4.44 6.69 18.96
CA GLY A 34 3.84 7.98 19.28
C GLY A 34 3.86 8.95 18.10
N LEU A 35 4.99 9.04 17.38
CA LEU A 35 5.11 9.85 16.16
C LEU A 35 4.15 9.38 15.06
N GLU A 36 3.98 8.07 14.88
CA GLU A 36 3.03 7.49 13.93
C GLU A 36 1.58 7.84 14.28
N LEU A 37 1.20 7.78 15.56
CA LEU A 37 -0.13 8.17 16.01
C LEU A 37 -0.37 9.67 15.80
N LEU A 38 0.61 10.53 16.07
CA LEU A 38 0.52 11.95 15.77
C LEU A 38 0.33 12.20 14.27
N ALA A 39 1.09 11.51 13.42
CA ALA A 39 0.92 11.58 11.97
C ALA A 39 -0.48 11.10 11.52
N ALA A 40 -1.03 10.08 12.18
CA ALA A 40 -2.40 9.60 11.94
C ALA A 40 -3.46 10.65 12.24
N VAL A 41 -3.32 11.37 13.36
CA VAL A 41 -4.22 12.46 13.77
C VAL A 41 -4.12 13.63 12.80
N VAL A 42 -2.90 14.07 12.46
CA VAL A 42 -2.65 15.17 11.51
C VAL A 42 -3.21 14.85 10.11
N SER A 43 -3.28 13.58 9.74
CA SER A 43 -3.82 13.15 8.44
C SER A 43 -5.34 13.26 8.32
N GLY A 44 -6.09 13.56 9.40
CA GLY A 44 -7.54 13.76 9.38
C GLY A 44 -8.39 12.49 9.12
N LYS A 45 -7.76 11.32 8.97
CA LYS A 45 -8.41 10.02 8.75
C LYS A 45 -8.36 9.12 9.98
N PHE A 46 -8.40 9.71 11.17
CA PHE A 46 -8.21 8.99 12.44
C PHE A 46 -9.19 7.83 12.63
N ASN A 47 -10.46 7.96 12.26
CA ASN A 47 -11.43 6.88 12.43
C ASN A 47 -11.15 5.64 11.56
N GLN A 48 -10.58 5.81 10.37
CA GLN A 48 -10.21 4.70 9.50
C GLN A 48 -8.89 4.06 9.94
N ILE A 49 -7.90 4.90 10.27
CA ILE A 49 -6.59 4.45 10.72
C ILE A 49 -6.69 3.80 12.11
N GLY A 50 -7.41 4.42 13.05
CA GLY A 50 -7.56 3.96 14.42
C GLY A 50 -8.19 2.58 14.54
N LYS A 51 -9.19 2.26 13.71
CA LYS A 51 -9.77 0.90 13.65
C LYS A 51 -8.72 -0.14 13.22
N ALA A 52 -7.87 0.19 12.26
CA ALA A 52 -6.84 -0.72 11.80
C ALA A 52 -5.65 -0.81 12.78
N VAL A 53 -5.26 0.31 13.39
CA VAL A 53 -4.24 0.33 14.46
C VAL A 53 -4.70 -0.50 15.65
N LEU A 54 -5.97 -0.42 16.05
CA LEU A 54 -6.52 -1.24 17.13
C LEU A 54 -6.40 -2.74 16.82
N LEU A 55 -6.70 -3.15 15.58
CA LEU A 55 -6.49 -4.54 15.14
C LEU A 55 -5.01 -4.95 15.21
N LEU A 56 -4.10 -4.07 14.79
CA LEU A 56 -2.66 -4.34 14.85
C LEU A 56 -2.12 -4.40 16.28
N VAL A 57 -2.65 -3.59 17.21
CA VAL A 57 -2.33 -3.67 18.64
C VAL A 57 -2.79 -5.00 19.23
N LEU A 58 -4.00 -5.46 18.88
CA LEU A 58 -4.47 -6.79 19.30
C LEU A 58 -3.56 -7.91 18.75
N PHE A 59 -3.13 -7.79 17.50
CA PHE A 59 -2.21 -8.76 16.90
C PHE A 59 -0.83 -8.73 17.57
N ALA A 60 -0.31 -7.54 17.90
CA ALA A 60 0.95 -7.39 18.64
C ALA A 60 0.86 -7.98 20.06
N ALA A 61 -0.27 -7.78 20.76
CA ALA A 61 -0.52 -8.36 22.07
C ALA A 61 -0.60 -9.91 22.00
N CYS A 62 -1.19 -10.45 20.93
CA CYS A 62 -1.20 -11.89 20.68
C CYS A 62 0.22 -12.42 20.47
N LEU A 63 1.04 -11.76 19.64
CA LEU A 63 2.45 -12.16 19.46
C LEU A 63 3.25 -12.09 20.75
N PHE A 64 3.04 -11.05 21.57
CA PHE A 64 3.65 -10.94 22.89
C PHE A 64 3.28 -12.13 23.77
N ALA A 65 2.00 -12.50 23.84
CA ALA A 65 1.53 -13.64 24.62
C ALA A 65 2.13 -14.97 24.13
N VAL A 66 2.17 -15.18 22.81
CA VAL A 66 2.79 -16.37 22.21
C VAL A 66 4.28 -16.47 22.56
N GLN A 67 5.00 -15.36 22.51
CA GLN A 67 6.43 -15.33 22.86
C GLN A 67 6.68 -15.57 24.35
N MET A 68 5.80 -15.08 25.22
CA MET A 68 5.87 -15.38 26.65
C MET A 68 5.63 -16.87 26.92
N ILE A 69 4.67 -17.50 26.22
CA ILE A 69 4.43 -18.94 26.33
C ILE A 69 5.61 -19.76 25.77
N ALA A 70 6.26 -19.27 24.71
CA ALA A 70 7.46 -19.87 24.13
C ALA A 70 8.72 -19.75 25.01
N GLY A 71 8.64 -19.11 26.17
CA GLY A 71 9.76 -19.00 27.12
C GLY A 71 10.78 -17.91 26.80
N SER A 72 10.45 -16.96 25.91
CA SER A 72 11.32 -15.81 25.66
C SER A 72 11.32 -14.83 26.83
N SER A 73 12.42 -14.08 27.00
CA SER A 73 12.49 -13.02 28.01
C SER A 73 11.45 -11.93 27.75
N TYR A 74 10.86 -11.40 28.83
CA TYR A 74 9.86 -10.32 28.77
C TYR A 74 10.29 -9.15 27.87
N MET A 75 11.57 -8.76 27.95
CA MET A 75 12.12 -7.67 27.15
C MET A 75 12.10 -7.99 25.65
N VAL A 76 12.45 -9.22 25.27
CA VAL A 76 12.48 -9.66 23.86
C VAL A 76 11.06 -9.78 23.29
N ALA A 77 10.14 -10.32 24.08
CA ALA A 77 8.72 -10.40 23.72
C ALA A 77 8.13 -9.00 23.46
N LEU A 78 8.44 -8.03 24.32
CA LEU A 78 7.91 -6.67 24.22
C LEU A 78 8.53 -5.90 23.04
N VAL A 79 9.85 -5.99 22.86
CA VAL A 79 10.56 -5.34 21.74
C VAL A 79 10.06 -5.87 20.40
N SER A 80 9.90 -7.18 20.25
CA SER A 80 9.43 -7.79 18.99
C SER A 80 7.97 -7.41 18.66
N ALA A 81 7.08 -7.39 19.66
CA ALA A 81 5.70 -6.97 19.49
C ALA A 81 5.60 -5.49 19.07
N LEU A 82 6.35 -4.60 19.73
CA LEU A 82 6.41 -3.17 19.38
C LEU A 82 7.06 -2.93 18.02
N ARG A 83 8.10 -3.68 17.66
CA ARG A 83 8.77 -3.58 16.36
C ARG A 83 7.81 -3.94 15.23
N MET A 84 7.09 -5.05 15.37
CA MET A 84 6.07 -5.45 14.41
C MET A 84 4.97 -4.40 14.28
N LEU A 85 4.50 -3.86 15.42
CA LEU A 85 3.47 -2.82 15.44
C LEU A 85 3.90 -1.57 14.67
N ASN A 86 5.09 -1.03 14.95
CA ASN A 86 5.62 0.14 14.23
C ASN A 86 5.74 -0.13 12.72
N MET A 87 6.33 -1.26 12.33
CA MET A 87 6.46 -1.59 10.91
C MET A 87 5.11 -1.68 10.19
N ALA A 88 4.12 -2.33 10.82
CA ALA A 88 2.79 -2.49 10.24
C ALA A 88 2.02 -1.16 10.15
N VAL A 89 2.12 -0.31 11.18
CA VAL A 89 1.42 0.98 11.24
C VAL A 89 2.02 1.98 10.25
N SER A 90 3.34 2.06 10.14
CA SER A 90 4.05 2.83 9.10
C SER A 90 3.52 2.55 7.69
N ILE A 91 3.46 1.26 7.32
CA ILE A 91 2.97 0.83 6.00
C ILE A 91 1.48 1.17 5.83
N LEU A 92 0.68 0.95 6.87
CA LEU A 92 -0.75 1.24 6.85
C LEU A 92 -1.03 2.75 6.66
N LEU A 93 -0.29 3.61 7.36
CA LEU A 93 -0.37 5.06 7.20
C LEU A 93 -0.04 5.48 5.77
N MET A 94 1.01 4.91 5.18
CA MET A 94 1.37 5.17 3.79
C MET A 94 0.24 4.76 2.84
N LEU A 95 -0.36 3.58 3.01
CA LEU A 95 -1.41 3.07 2.13
C LEU A 95 -2.71 3.90 2.20
N ILE A 96 -3.12 4.34 3.39
CA ILE A 96 -4.37 5.10 3.57
C ILE A 96 -4.23 6.57 3.15
N THR A 97 -3.04 7.15 3.31
CA THR A 97 -2.79 8.57 3.03
C THR A 97 -2.30 8.83 1.60
N THR A 98 -1.88 7.80 0.87
CA THR A 98 -1.35 7.94 -0.50
C THR A 98 -2.39 7.53 -1.52
N LYS A 99 -2.67 8.41 -2.49
CA LYS A 99 -3.55 8.06 -3.62
C LYS A 99 -2.79 7.16 -4.58
N THR A 100 -3.42 6.11 -5.08
CA THR A 100 -2.84 5.15 -6.02
C THR A 100 -2.23 5.80 -7.27
N GLN A 101 -2.83 6.89 -7.76
CA GLN A 101 -2.33 7.69 -8.90
C GLN A 101 -1.00 8.43 -8.59
N GLN A 102 -0.75 8.77 -7.33
CA GLN A 102 0.51 9.43 -6.94
C GLN A 102 1.66 8.42 -6.83
N ILE A 103 1.36 7.16 -6.51
CA ILE A 103 2.34 6.07 -6.49
C ILE A 103 2.87 5.82 -7.89
N THR A 104 1.99 5.80 -8.90
CA THR A 104 2.42 5.61 -10.29
C THR A 104 3.25 6.76 -10.80
N ALA A 105 2.86 8.01 -10.50
CA ALA A 105 3.63 9.20 -10.84
C ALA A 105 5.04 9.20 -10.20
N ALA A 106 5.14 8.76 -8.94
CA ALA A 106 6.42 8.57 -8.25
C ALA A 106 7.29 7.48 -8.92
N LEU A 107 6.69 6.37 -9.37
CA LEU A 107 7.38 5.31 -10.13
C LEU A 107 8.02 5.85 -11.42
N VAL A 108 7.33 6.71 -12.16
CA VAL A 108 7.85 7.24 -13.44
C VAL A 108 8.96 8.25 -13.20
N LYS A 109 8.69 9.23 -12.34
CA LYS A 109 9.54 10.42 -12.22
C LYS A 109 10.74 10.21 -11.31
N GLN A 110 10.58 9.42 -10.24
CA GLN A 110 11.63 9.24 -9.24
C GLN A 110 12.44 7.98 -9.50
N PHE A 111 11.78 6.87 -9.86
CA PHE A 111 12.45 5.60 -10.16
C PHE A 111 12.92 5.49 -11.62
N HIS A 112 12.74 6.54 -12.44
CA HIS A 112 13.20 6.63 -13.84
C HIS A 112 12.76 5.43 -14.70
N LEU A 113 11.56 4.91 -14.44
CA LEU A 113 11.02 3.78 -15.17
C LEU A 113 10.62 4.23 -16.60
N PRO A 114 10.94 3.46 -17.65
CA PRO A 114 10.50 3.80 -18.99
C PRO A 114 8.98 3.98 -19.05
N TYR A 115 8.52 4.98 -19.81
CA TYR A 115 7.13 5.42 -19.83
C TYR A 115 6.12 4.29 -20.11
N GLN A 116 6.50 3.29 -20.90
CA GLN A 116 5.68 2.12 -21.20
C GLN A 116 5.31 1.33 -19.93
N TYR A 117 6.30 1.07 -19.06
CA TYR A 117 6.05 0.38 -17.79
C TYR A 117 5.23 1.21 -16.82
N ALA A 118 5.52 2.51 -16.74
CA ALA A 118 4.75 3.47 -15.96
C ALA A 118 3.27 3.54 -16.38
N PHE A 119 3.03 3.52 -17.70
CA PHE A 119 1.69 3.47 -18.28
C PHE A 119 0.99 2.17 -17.90
N MET A 120 1.66 1.01 -17.99
CA MET A 120 1.08 -0.27 -17.60
C MET A 120 0.60 -0.27 -16.15
N VAL A 121 1.43 0.20 -15.21
CA VAL A 121 1.04 0.30 -13.80
C VAL A 121 -0.17 1.22 -13.61
N THR A 122 -0.19 2.36 -14.29
CA THR A 122 -1.32 3.31 -14.23
C THR A 122 -2.61 2.72 -14.82
N ALA A 123 -2.49 1.99 -15.94
CA ALA A 123 -3.60 1.30 -16.56
C ALA A 123 -4.18 0.23 -15.63
N VAL A 124 -3.33 -0.57 -14.98
CA VAL A 124 -3.75 -1.57 -13.99
C VAL A 124 -4.58 -0.92 -12.88
N PHE A 125 -4.07 0.13 -12.23
CA PHE A 125 -4.81 0.76 -11.13
C PHE A 125 -6.12 1.44 -11.55
N ARG A 126 -6.22 1.88 -12.81
CA ARG A 126 -7.47 2.38 -13.38
C ARG A 126 -8.46 1.25 -13.69
N PHE A 127 -7.97 0.10 -14.17
CA PHE A 127 -8.82 -1.02 -14.57
C PHE A 127 -9.24 -1.93 -13.42
N VAL A 128 -8.51 -1.95 -12.30
CA VAL A 128 -8.88 -2.76 -11.12
C VAL A 128 -10.30 -2.43 -10.62
N PRO A 129 -10.69 -1.16 -10.39
CA PRO A 129 -12.06 -0.83 -9.99
C PRO A 129 -13.11 -1.31 -11.00
N ASP A 130 -12.91 -1.06 -12.29
CA ASP A 130 -13.81 -1.51 -13.36
C ASP A 130 -13.95 -3.03 -13.37
N LEU A 131 -12.84 -3.76 -13.21
CA LEU A 131 -12.81 -5.22 -13.19
C LEU A 131 -13.57 -5.79 -11.97
N LEU A 132 -13.51 -5.11 -10.82
CA LEU A 132 -14.27 -5.50 -9.63
C LEU A 132 -15.78 -5.31 -9.83
N GLU A 133 -16.20 -4.22 -10.48
CA GLU A 133 -17.59 -3.97 -10.81
C GLU A 133 -18.11 -4.98 -11.84
N GLU A 134 -17.32 -5.26 -12.87
CA GLU A 134 -17.64 -6.28 -13.86
C GLU A 134 -17.71 -7.68 -13.26
N SER A 135 -16.78 -8.02 -12.36
CA SER A 135 -16.80 -9.29 -11.61
C SER A 135 -18.09 -9.44 -10.81
N LYS A 136 -18.59 -8.36 -10.21
CA LYS A 136 -19.87 -8.35 -9.51
C LYS A 136 -21.03 -8.62 -10.46
N ALA A 137 -21.09 -7.92 -11.60
CA ALA A 137 -22.13 -8.12 -12.61
C ALA A 137 -22.13 -9.56 -13.19
N VAL A 138 -20.95 -10.11 -13.51
CA VAL A 138 -20.84 -11.49 -14.01
C VAL A 138 -21.28 -12.49 -12.94
N ARG A 139 -20.90 -12.29 -11.70
CA ARG A 139 -21.33 -13.15 -10.58
C ARG A 139 -22.83 -13.13 -10.38
N GLU A 140 -23.47 -11.95 -10.46
CA GLU A 140 -24.92 -11.81 -10.38
C GLU A 140 -25.62 -12.51 -11.56
N ALA A 141 -25.11 -12.34 -12.78
CA ALA A 141 -25.64 -13.03 -13.96
C ALA A 141 -25.50 -14.55 -13.86
N GLN A 142 -24.37 -15.05 -13.34
CA GLN A 142 -24.21 -16.49 -13.11
C GLN A 142 -25.13 -17.00 -11.99
N ALA A 143 -25.38 -16.21 -10.95
CA ALA A 143 -26.34 -16.55 -9.91
C ALA A 143 -27.76 -16.76 -10.48
N CYS A 144 -28.18 -15.92 -11.45
CA CYS A 144 -29.42 -16.12 -12.20
C CYS A 144 -29.42 -17.40 -13.05
N ARG A 145 -28.26 -17.82 -13.55
CA ARG A 145 -28.07 -19.08 -14.31
C ARG A 145 -27.92 -20.31 -13.42
N GLY A 146 -28.20 -20.19 -12.12
CA GLY A 146 -28.19 -21.31 -11.17
C GLY A 146 -26.85 -21.53 -10.47
N TYR A 147 -25.87 -20.64 -10.63
CA TYR A 147 -24.66 -20.67 -9.79
C TYR A 147 -25.04 -20.40 -8.33
N LYS A 148 -24.83 -21.39 -7.46
CA LYS A 148 -24.99 -21.25 -6.01
C LYS A 148 -23.64 -21.45 -5.33
N ASN A 149 -23.28 -20.53 -4.43
CA ASN A 149 -22.06 -20.63 -3.62
C ASN A 149 -22.22 -21.62 -2.44
N ALA A 150 -22.73 -22.81 -2.71
CA ALA A 150 -23.05 -23.84 -1.73
C ALA A 150 -22.36 -25.17 -2.07
N GLY A 151 -21.91 -25.91 -1.05
CA GLY A 151 -21.27 -27.22 -1.19
C GLY A 151 -19.83 -27.28 -0.63
N SER A 152 -19.12 -28.36 -0.96
CA SER A 152 -17.74 -28.60 -0.54
C SER A 152 -16.77 -27.55 -1.11
N PRO A 153 -15.63 -27.28 -0.45
CA PRO A 153 -14.64 -26.31 -0.92
C PRO A 153 -14.16 -26.59 -2.36
N LEU A 154 -14.01 -27.87 -2.73
CA LEU A 154 -13.67 -28.28 -4.10
C LEU A 154 -14.75 -27.88 -5.11
N LYS A 155 -16.04 -28.12 -4.81
CA LYS A 155 -17.15 -27.72 -5.70
C LYS A 155 -17.24 -26.20 -5.84
N ARG A 156 -16.93 -25.45 -4.78
CA ARG A 156 -16.85 -23.98 -4.84
C ARG A 156 -15.75 -23.51 -5.77
N ILE A 157 -14.53 -24.06 -5.66
CA ILE A 157 -13.40 -23.70 -6.52
C ILE A 157 -13.72 -23.98 -7.99
N ILE A 158 -14.27 -25.15 -8.29
CA ILE A 158 -14.67 -25.51 -9.66
C ILE A 158 -15.78 -24.58 -10.16
N GLY A 159 -16.75 -24.23 -9.32
CA GLY A 159 -17.81 -23.29 -9.65
C GLY A 159 -17.31 -21.88 -9.96
N TYR A 160 -16.24 -21.41 -9.30
CA TYR A 160 -15.64 -20.11 -9.59
C TYR A 160 -15.07 -20.02 -11.01
N MET A 161 -14.67 -21.14 -11.63
CA MET A 161 -14.21 -21.15 -13.02
C MET A 161 -15.27 -20.64 -14.01
N THR A 162 -16.56 -20.81 -13.70
CA THR A 162 -17.67 -20.32 -14.53
C THR A 162 -17.74 -18.78 -14.57
N ILE A 163 -17.25 -18.11 -13.52
CA ILE A 163 -17.15 -16.65 -13.45
C ILE A 163 -15.83 -16.18 -14.07
N ILE A 164 -14.72 -16.89 -13.80
CA ILE A 164 -13.38 -16.51 -14.28
C ILE A 164 -13.29 -16.56 -15.81
N LYS A 165 -13.82 -17.62 -16.45
CA LYS A 165 -13.77 -17.78 -17.90
C LYS A 165 -14.29 -16.54 -18.66
N PRO A 166 -15.54 -16.07 -18.45
CA PRO A 166 -16.04 -14.89 -19.17
C PRO A 166 -15.27 -13.62 -18.80
N MET A 167 -14.82 -13.46 -17.55
CA MET A 167 -14.00 -12.31 -17.15
C MET A 167 -12.68 -12.24 -17.92
N VAL A 168 -11.99 -13.38 -18.08
CA VAL A 168 -10.72 -13.46 -18.81
C VAL A 168 -10.91 -13.12 -20.29
N PHE A 169 -11.95 -13.68 -20.94
CA PHE A 169 -12.24 -13.33 -22.33
C PHE A 169 -12.51 -11.82 -22.51
N ARG A 170 -13.26 -11.21 -21.59
CA ARG A 170 -13.52 -9.76 -21.65
C ARG A 170 -12.27 -8.93 -21.41
N ALA A 171 -11.40 -9.35 -20.48
CA ALA A 171 -10.12 -8.69 -20.23
C ALA A 171 -9.19 -8.73 -21.47
N ILE A 172 -9.15 -9.86 -22.19
CA ILE A 172 -8.39 -10.00 -23.44
C ILE A 172 -8.92 -9.03 -24.51
N MET A 173 -10.23 -9.05 -24.78
CA MET A 173 -10.84 -8.14 -25.77
C MET A 173 -10.60 -6.67 -25.42
N ARG A 174 -10.65 -6.32 -24.13
CA ARG A 174 -10.38 -4.96 -23.66
C ARG A 174 -8.92 -4.57 -23.89
N SER A 175 -7.98 -5.49 -23.66
CA SER A 175 -6.56 -5.27 -23.91
C SER A 175 -6.27 -5.04 -25.39
N GLU A 176 -6.88 -5.83 -26.28
CA GLU A 176 -6.75 -5.66 -27.74
C GLU A 176 -7.29 -4.31 -28.21
N ASN A 177 -8.50 -3.94 -27.75
CA ASN A 177 -9.10 -2.64 -28.06
C ASN A 177 -8.25 -1.47 -27.55
N MET A 178 -7.65 -1.61 -26.36
CA MET A 178 -6.74 -0.61 -25.82
C MET A 178 -5.46 -0.51 -26.66
N ALA A 179 -4.88 -1.64 -27.08
CA ALA A 179 -3.67 -1.67 -27.90
C ALA A 179 -3.90 -0.96 -29.24
N VAL A 180 -4.97 -1.30 -29.96
CA VAL A 180 -5.33 -0.64 -31.23
C VAL A 180 -5.55 0.87 -31.00
N SER A 181 -6.25 1.26 -29.93
CA SER A 181 -6.44 2.69 -29.62
C SER A 181 -5.14 3.44 -29.32
N LEU A 182 -4.17 2.78 -28.68
CA LEU A 182 -2.85 3.35 -28.39
C LEU A 182 -2.00 3.48 -29.65
N GLU A 183 -2.05 2.49 -30.55
CA GLU A 183 -1.38 2.55 -31.85
C GLU A 183 -1.92 3.69 -32.71
N MET A 184 -3.26 3.83 -32.80
CA MET A 184 -3.91 4.94 -33.53
C MET A 184 -3.56 6.32 -32.96
N ARG A 185 -3.10 6.41 -31.71
CA ARG A 185 -2.67 7.65 -31.04
C ARG A 185 -1.15 7.84 -31.06
N GLY A 186 -0.39 7.00 -31.75
CA GLY A 186 1.08 7.12 -31.82
C GLY A 186 1.78 6.85 -30.49
N PHE A 187 1.29 5.90 -29.68
CA PHE A 187 1.90 5.58 -28.38
C PHE A 187 3.35 5.07 -28.49
N SER A 188 3.76 4.50 -29.62
CA SER A 188 5.12 3.96 -29.82
C SER A 188 6.16 5.02 -30.27
N GLU A 189 5.74 6.12 -30.91
CA GLU A 189 6.66 6.94 -31.71
C GLU A 189 7.42 8.05 -30.94
N SER A 190 6.93 8.51 -29.78
CA SER A 190 7.50 9.70 -29.13
C SER A 190 8.51 9.36 -28.02
N LYS A 191 9.79 9.72 -28.22
CA LYS A 191 10.86 9.65 -27.20
C LYS A 191 10.70 10.68 -26.06
N GLN A 192 9.99 11.78 -26.27
CA GLN A 192 9.75 12.81 -25.25
C GLN A 192 8.24 12.95 -24.97
N ARG A 193 7.82 12.54 -23.76
CA ARG A 193 6.41 12.57 -23.32
C ARG A 193 6.20 13.70 -22.32
N THR A 194 5.15 14.49 -22.51
CA THR A 194 4.71 15.54 -21.57
C THR A 194 3.72 14.97 -20.56
N PHE A 195 3.93 15.23 -19.27
CA PHE A 195 3.06 14.73 -18.19
C PHE A 195 2.11 15.83 -17.70
N MET A 196 0.81 15.59 -17.76
CA MET A 196 -0.21 16.55 -17.29
C MET A 196 -0.30 16.63 -15.75
N ALA A 197 0.11 15.57 -15.05
CA ALA A 197 0.19 15.55 -13.59
C ALA A 197 1.65 15.79 -13.14
N GLU A 198 1.93 16.98 -12.62
CA GLU A 198 3.20 17.29 -11.99
C GLU A 198 3.20 16.93 -10.51
N THR A 199 3.71 15.74 -10.17
CA THR A 199 4.24 15.45 -8.83
C THR A 199 5.69 15.95 -8.76
N LYS A 200 5.90 17.27 -8.80
CA LYS A 200 7.22 17.84 -8.49
C LYS A 200 7.39 17.81 -6.97
N LEU A 201 8.50 17.24 -6.51
CA LEU A 201 8.91 17.37 -5.11
C LEU A 201 9.15 18.86 -4.84
N GLN A 202 8.41 19.41 -3.88
CA GLN A 202 8.63 20.79 -3.48
C GLN A 202 9.84 20.85 -2.55
N LEU A 203 10.49 22.01 -2.43
CA LEU A 203 11.58 22.21 -1.47
C LEU A 203 11.19 21.81 -0.03
N ILE A 204 9.90 21.97 0.30
CA ILE A 204 9.31 21.56 1.57
C ILE A 204 9.39 20.03 1.77
N ASP A 205 9.21 19.23 0.71
CA ASP A 205 9.34 17.76 0.77
C ASP A 205 10.79 17.36 1.10
N TYR A 206 11.78 18.01 0.48
CA TYR A 206 13.20 17.72 0.74
C TYR A 206 13.61 18.07 2.17
N ILE A 207 13.21 19.25 2.65
CA ILE A 207 13.49 19.68 4.04
C ILE A 207 12.81 18.72 5.02
N ALA A 208 11.56 18.34 4.77
CA ALA A 208 10.83 17.41 5.63
C ALA A 208 11.50 16.03 5.68
N ILE A 209 11.98 15.50 4.54
CA ILE A 209 12.75 14.25 4.49
C ILE A 209 14.02 14.34 5.33
N LEU A 210 14.79 15.42 5.17
CA LEU A 210 16.08 15.57 5.84
C LEU A 210 15.90 15.71 7.36
N VAL A 211 14.93 16.52 7.80
CA VAL A 211 14.59 16.66 9.23
C VAL A 211 14.10 15.34 9.82
N PHE A 212 13.28 14.59 9.09
CA PHE A 212 12.74 13.33 9.57
C PHE A 212 13.82 12.25 9.73
N ILE A 213 14.71 12.10 8.74
CA ILE A 213 15.84 11.18 8.82
C ILE A 213 16.78 11.60 9.96
N GLY A 214 17.02 12.91 10.12
CA GLY A 214 17.78 13.46 11.25
C GLY A 214 17.19 13.06 12.60
N LEU A 215 15.86 13.24 12.77
CA LEU A 215 15.15 12.81 13.96
C LEU A 215 15.29 11.31 14.22
N CYS A 216 15.03 10.46 13.21
CA CYS A 216 15.24 9.02 13.35
C CYS A 216 16.67 8.67 13.79
N SER A 217 17.68 9.29 13.19
CA SER A 217 19.09 9.04 13.54
C SER A 217 19.44 9.47 14.96
N SER A 218 18.92 10.61 15.42
CA SER A 218 19.11 11.06 16.81
C SER A 218 18.44 10.10 17.80
N ILE A 219 17.22 9.63 17.52
CA ILE A 219 16.51 8.68 18.36
C ILE A 219 17.30 7.37 18.46
N ILE A 220 17.93 6.91 17.36
CA ILE A 220 18.77 5.71 17.37
C ILE A 220 20.05 5.92 18.20
N GLN A 221 20.71 7.09 18.11
CA GLN A 221 21.94 7.35 18.87
C GLN A 221 21.70 7.47 20.38
N PHE A 222 20.55 8.01 20.79
CA PHE A 222 20.18 8.15 22.20
C PHE A 222 19.57 6.87 22.80
N ALA A 223 19.38 5.85 21.98
CA ALA A 223 18.71 4.60 22.34
C ALA A 223 19.71 3.46 22.38
#